data_AF-A0A0C3ELM4-F1
#
_entry.id   AF-A0A0C3ELM4-F1
#
_cell.length_a   1.000
_cell.length_b   1.000
_cell.length_c   1.000
_cell.angle_alpha   90.00
_cell.angle_beta   90.00
_cell.angle_gamma   90.00
#
_symmetry.space_group_name_H-M   'P 1'
#
loop_
_entity.id
_entity.type
_entity.pdbx_description
1 polymer ?
#
loop_
_entity_poly.entity_id
_entity_poly.type
_entity_poly.pdbx_seq_one_letter_code
_entity_poly.pdbx_strand_id
1 'polypeptide(L)' 'QNIIDNTVSDFSLNNEQERSFRIIANHASTEKPEQLIMYIGGMAGTRKSQVIKAL' A
#
# COMPACT_ATOMS: atom_id res chain seq x y z
N GLN A 1 -9.30 15.88 -4.31
CA GLN A 1 -9.72 14.63 -3.65
C GLN A 1 -8.49 13.76 -3.53
N ASN A 2 -8.12 13.32 -2.32
CA ASN A 2 -6.86 12.63 -2.07
C ASN A 2 -6.86 11.27 -2.77
N ILE A 3 -6.03 11.10 -3.81
CA ILE A 3 -5.94 9.86 -4.61
C ILE A 3 -5.72 8.64 -3.70
N ILE A 4 -4.86 8.79 -2.68
CA ILE A 4 -4.57 7.75 -1.70
C ILE A 4 -5.84 7.28 -0.96
N ASP A 5 -6.68 8.21 -0.51
CA ASP A 5 -7.89 7.88 0.26
C ASP A 5 -8.95 7.20 -0.62
N ASN A 6 -9.06 7.63 -1.88
CA ASN A 6 -9.92 6.96 -2.86
C ASN A 6 -9.45 5.53 -3.12
N THR A 7 -8.15 5.32 -3.35
CA THR A 7 -7.59 3.98 -3.59
C THR A 7 -7.79 3.04 -2.39
N VAL A 8 -7.62 3.53 -1.16
CA VAL A 8 -7.88 2.74 0.06
C VAL A 8 -9.33 2.25 0.08
N SER A 9 -10.28 3.13 -0.27
CA SER A 9 -11.70 2.81 -0.35
C SER A 9 -12.00 1.84 -1.50
N ASP A 10 -11.56 2.14 -2.71
CA ASP A 10 -11.84 1.37 -3.93
C ASP A 10 -11.32 -0.06 -3.85
N PHE A 11 -10.16 -0.25 -3.21
CA PHE A 11 -9.57 -1.57 -2.99
C PHE A 11 -9.98 -2.21 -1.66
N SER A 12 -10.80 -1.52 -0.85
CA SER A 12 -11.29 -1.96 0.46
C SER A 12 -10.16 -2.49 1.34
N LEU A 13 -9.08 -1.71 1.46
CA LEU A 13 -7.91 -2.10 2.24
C LEU A 13 -8.25 -2.09 3.74
N ASN A 14 -7.80 -3.11 4.47
CA ASN A 14 -7.83 -3.08 5.93
C ASN A 14 -6.70 -2.21 6.50
N ASN A 15 -6.70 -1.96 7.81
CA ASN A 15 -5.73 -1.07 8.45
C ASN A 15 -4.25 -1.44 8.18
N GLU A 16 -3.90 -2.73 8.14
CA GLU A 16 -2.52 -3.17 7.88
C GLU A 16 -2.13 -3.01 6.40
N GLN A 17 -3.07 -3.32 5.51
CA GLN A 17 -2.90 -3.17 4.07
C GLN A 17 -2.82 -1.70 3.67
N GLU A 18 -3.70 -0.86 4.22
CA GLU A 18 -3.71 0.59 4.04
C GLU A 18 -2.39 1.19 4.50
N ARG A 19 -1.91 0.83 5.70
CA ARG A 19 -0.62 1.29 6.20
C ARG A 19 0.51 0.93 5.23
N SER A 20 0.51 -0.30 4.72
CA SER A 20 1.52 -0.77 3.77
C SER A 20 1.43 0.00 2.45
N PHE A 21 0.23 0.16 1.93
CA PHE A 21 -0.06 0.91 0.71
C PHE A 21 0.39 2.37 0.83
N ARG A 22 0.05 3.07 1.92
CA ARG A 22 0.44 4.48 2.14
C ARG A 22 1.95 4.65 2.20
N ILE A 23 2.70 3.72 2.81
CA ILE A 23 4.17 3.75 2.81
C ILE A 23 4.71 3.66 1.38
N ILE A 24 4.22 2.69 0.60
CA ILE A 24 4.69 2.47 -0.76
C ILE A 24 4.28 3.64 -1.69
N ALA A 25 3.04 4.11 -1.60
CA ALA A 25 2.51 5.20 -2.42
C ALA A 25 3.24 6.52 -2.16
N ASN A 26 3.49 6.85 -0.88
CA ASN A 26 4.25 8.05 -0.52
C ASN A 26 5.71 7.93 -0.98
N HIS A 27 6.32 6.75 -0.83
CA HIS A 27 7.67 6.50 -1.29
C HIS A 27 7.80 6.63 -2.81
N ALA A 28 6.90 6.01 -3.57
CA ALA A 28 6.87 6.07 -5.03
C ALA A 28 6.62 7.49 -5.56
N SER A 29 5.95 8.34 -4.77
CA SER A 29 5.67 9.74 -5.11
C SER A 29 6.80 10.71 -4.74
N THR A 30 7.85 10.24 -4.05
CA THR A 30 9.00 11.06 -3.66
C THR A 30 9.95 11.24 -4.85
N GLU A 31 10.56 12.41 -4.99
CA GLU A 31 11.58 12.62 -6.03
C GLU A 31 12.91 11.96 -5.61
N LYS A 32 13.44 11.07 -6.45
CA LYS A 32 14.72 10.35 -6.25
C LYS A 32 14.83 9.65 -4.88
N PRO A 33 13.88 8.78 -4.52
CA PRO A 33 13.97 8.04 -3.27
C PRO A 33 15.07 6.97 -3.38
N GLU A 34 15.71 6.63 -2.26
CA GLU A 34 16.51 5.41 -2.17
C GLU A 34 15.60 4.18 -2.34
N GLN A 35 16.17 3.00 -2.62
CA GLN A 35 15.35 1.80 -2.80
C GLN A 35 14.60 1.41 -1.51
N LEU A 36 13.26 1.33 -1.58
CA LEU A 36 12.46 0.73 -0.51
C LEU A 36 12.50 -0.80 -0.58
N ILE A 37 13.09 -1.41 0.45
CA ILE A 37 13.03 -2.87 0.68
C ILE A 37 11.94 -3.12 1.72
N MET A 38 10.80 -3.65 1.27
CA MET A 38 9.65 -3.92 2.13
C MET A 38 9.26 -5.40 2.09
N TYR A 39 9.11 -6.00 3.27
CA TYR A 39 8.53 -7.32 3.46
C TYR A 39 7.10 -7.19 3.97
N ILE A 40 6.12 -7.63 3.18
CA ILE A 40 4.70 -7.65 3.57
C ILE A 40 4.38 -9.04 4.13
N GLY A 41 4.47 -9.16 5.46
CA GLY A 41 4.11 -10.36 6.22
C GLY A 41 2.62 -10.43 6.57
N GLY A 42 2.20 -11.54 7.17
CA GLY A 42 0.84 -11.74 7.69
C GLY A 42 0.29 -13.13 7.40
N MET A 43 -0.79 -13.50 8.10
CA MET A 43 -1.42 -14.82 8.00
C MET A 43 -1.80 -15.19 6.55
N ALA A 44 -1.86 -16.49 6.25
CA ALA A 44 -2.42 -16.96 4.99
C ALA A 44 -3.87 -16.49 4.86
N GLY A 45 -4.30 -16.16 3.62
CA GLY A 45 -5.67 -15.71 3.35
C GLY A 45 -5.95 -14.22 3.61
N THR A 46 -5.01 -13.45 4.18
CA THR A 46 -5.22 -11.99 4.44
C THR A 46 -5.08 -11.09 3.22
N ARG A 47 -5.12 -11.68 2.00
CA ARG A 47 -5.05 -10.96 0.72
C ARG A 47 -3.91 -9.94 0.66
N LYS A 48 -2.71 -10.28 1.13
CA LYS A 48 -1.53 -9.40 1.05
C LYS A 48 -1.28 -8.84 -0.36
N SER A 49 -1.59 -9.62 -1.40
CA SER A 49 -1.53 -9.20 -2.80
C SER A 49 -2.46 -8.03 -3.15
N GLN A 50 -3.48 -7.75 -2.33
CA GLN A 50 -4.36 -6.59 -2.48
C GLN A 50 -3.60 -5.27 -2.34
N VAL A 51 -2.57 -5.21 -1.49
CA VAL A 51 -1.71 -4.03 -1.34
C VAL A 51 -1.02 -3.70 -2.66
N ILE A 52 -0.53 -4.72 -3.38
CA ILE A 52 0.16 -4.55 -4.66
C ILE A 52 -0.82 -4.18 -5.77
N LYS A 53 -2.04 -4.72 -5.76
CA LYS A 53 -3.08 -4.37 -6.75
C LYS A 53 -3.55 -2.91 -6.66
N ALA A 54 -3.42 -2.31 -5.48
CA ALA A 54 -3.84 -0.94 -5.20
C ALA A 54 -2.81 0.10 -5.65
N LEU A 55 -1.57 -0.30 -5.96
CA LEU A 55 -0.52 0.57 -6.51
C LEU A 55 -0.75 0.81 -8.00
#